data_AF-A0A9D5S0C9-F1
#
_entry.id   AF-A0A9D5S0C9-F1
#
_cell.length_a   1.000
_cell.length_b   1.000
_cell.length_c   1.000
_cell.angle_alpha   90.00
_cell.angle_beta   90.00
_cell.angle_gamma   90.00
#
_symmetry.space_group_name_H-M   'P 1'
#
loop_
_entity.id
_entity.type
_entity.pdbx_description
1 polymer ?
#
loop_
_entity_poly.entity_id
_entity_poly.type
_entity_poly.pdbx_seq_one_letter_code
_entity_poly.pdbx_strand_id
1 'polypeptide(L)'
;MKNNKGFTLVEIISVIGILVVIALVAVPSIISISNNNKEKNYQKTVDLIVTSAENYYHNDIDKTKLLDNESCYVTLKDLTISKYLKAPITNPKTNDKLDLMTYVKITKNVDENDVITIDYEYVNDINMEGLNKCYSK
;
A
#
# COMPACT_ATOMS: atom_id res chain seq x y z
N MET A 1 27.81 2.69 -58.85
CA MET A 1 27.89 3.86 -57.95
C MET A 1 26.71 3.78 -56.97
N LYS A 2 26.97 3.79 -55.66
CA LYS A 2 25.95 3.54 -54.63
C LYS A 2 25.33 4.87 -54.21
N ASN A 3 24.03 5.03 -54.48
CA ASN A 3 23.29 6.28 -54.29
C ASN A 3 22.81 6.37 -52.84
N ASN A 4 23.58 7.04 -51.97
CA ASN A 4 23.19 7.26 -50.58
C ASN A 4 22.33 8.53 -50.50
N LYS A 5 21.03 8.41 -50.75
CA LYS A 5 20.07 9.49 -50.48
C LYS A 5 19.80 9.54 -48.98
N GLY A 6 20.40 10.52 -48.29
CA GLY A 6 20.03 10.86 -46.91
C GLY A 6 18.73 11.67 -46.88
N PHE A 7 18.03 11.60 -45.74
CA PHE A 7 16.84 12.43 -45.50
C PHE A 7 17.16 13.92 -45.57
N THR A 8 16.19 14.72 -46.01
CA THR A 8 16.32 16.17 -46.06
C THR A 8 16.02 16.79 -44.68
N LEU A 9 16.62 17.96 -44.39
CA LEU A 9 16.37 18.68 -43.13
C LEU A 9 14.88 18.96 -42.90
N VAL A 10 14.14 19.27 -43.96
CA VAL A 10 12.71 19.61 -43.88
C VAL A 10 11.87 18.41 -43.43
N GLU A 11 12.23 17.19 -43.83
CA GLU A 11 11.56 15.96 -43.40
C GLU A 11 11.79 15.69 -41.91
N ILE A 12 12.99 15.97 -41.40
CA ILE A 12 13.28 15.80 -39.97
C ILE A 12 12.51 16.83 -39.13
N ILE A 13 12.41 18.07 -39.60
CA ILE A 13 11.68 19.14 -38.89
C ILE A 13 10.17 18.86 -38.86
N SER A 14 9.58 18.33 -39.95
CA SER A 14 8.15 18.00 -39.97
C SER A 14 7.80 16.87 -39.00
N VAL A 15 8.64 15.83 -38.94
CA VAL A 15 8.45 14.69 -38.03
C VAL A 15 8.59 15.12 -36.57
N ILE A 16 9.60 15.93 -36.24
CA ILE A 16 9.77 16.47 -34.89
C ILE A 16 8.57 17.35 -34.51
N GLY A 17 8.06 18.17 -35.44
CA GLY A 17 6.87 18.99 -35.21
C GLY A 17 5.65 18.16 -34.82
N ILE A 18 5.39 17.06 -35.53
CA ILE A 18 4.27 16.15 -35.22
C ILE A 18 4.48 15.47 -33.86
N LEU A 19 5.70 15.00 -33.56
CA LEU A 19 6.02 14.37 -32.28
C LEU A 19 5.84 15.32 -31.09
N VAL A 20 6.17 16.60 -31.24
CA VAL A 20 5.96 17.61 -30.19
C VAL A 20 4.48 17.78 -29.88
N VAL A 21 3.63 17.89 -30.91
CA VAL A 21 2.17 18.03 -30.72
C VAL A 21 1.59 16.81 -30.00
N ILE A 22 2.01 15.60 -30.39
CA ILE A 22 1.58 14.36 -29.73
C ILE A 22 2.06 14.33 -28.26
N ALA A 23 3.31 14.72 -28.00
CA ALA A 23 3.89 14.74 -26.66
C ALA A 23 3.15 15.71 -25.72
N LEU A 24 2.73 16.88 -26.20
CA LEU A 24 1.99 17.87 -25.40
C LEU A 24 0.68 17.31 -24.82
N VAL A 25 -0.02 16.45 -25.57
CA VAL A 25 -1.26 15.82 -25.10
C VAL A 25 -0.98 14.54 -24.31
N ALA A 26 0.03 13.76 -24.70
CA ALA A 26 0.35 12.47 -24.10
C ALA A 26 0.97 12.58 -22.71
N VAL A 27 1.89 13.53 -22.48
CA VAL A 27 2.62 13.67 -21.20
C VAL A 27 1.70 13.86 -20.00
N PRO A 28 0.75 14.82 -19.97
CA PRO A 28 -0.13 14.98 -18.80
C PRO A 28 -1.01 13.76 -18.54
N SER A 29 -1.44 13.05 -19.59
CA SER A 29 -2.20 11.81 -19.50
C SER A 29 -1.38 10.67 -18.86
N ILE A 30 -0.12 10.52 -19.26
CA ILE A 30 0.78 9.51 -18.67
C ILE A 30 1.05 9.82 -17.20
N ILE A 31 1.24 11.09 -16.83
CA ILE A 31 1.45 11.50 -15.44
C ILE A 31 0.23 11.17 -14.58
N SER A 32 -0.98 11.48 -15.06
CA SER A 32 -2.21 11.19 -14.31
C SER A 32 -2.42 9.68 -14.12
N ILE A 33 -2.19 8.88 -15.17
CA ILE A 33 -2.22 7.42 -15.09
C ILE A 33 -1.17 6.89 -14.10
N SER A 34 0.04 7.44 -14.14
CA SER A 34 1.12 7.07 -13.21
C SER A 34 0.72 7.33 -11.76
N ASN A 35 0.19 8.52 -11.46
CA ASN A 35 -0.29 8.88 -10.12
C ASN A 35 -1.44 7.97 -9.65
N ASN A 36 -2.39 7.69 -10.54
CA ASN A 36 -3.49 6.76 -10.24
C ASN A 36 -2.99 5.33 -9.97
N ASN A 37 -1.97 4.88 -10.70
CA ASN A 37 -1.36 3.58 -10.46
C ASN A 37 -0.61 3.52 -9.13
N LYS A 38 0.10 4.60 -8.76
CA LYS A 38 0.73 4.70 -7.43
C LYS A 38 -0.30 4.64 -6.31
N GLU A 39 -1.43 5.35 -6.46
CA GLU A 39 -2.53 5.29 -5.50
C GLU A 39 -3.10 3.87 -5.37
N LYS A 40 -3.46 3.25 -6.50
CA LYS A 40 -3.99 1.88 -6.50
C LYS A 40 -3.02 0.87 -5.89
N ASN A 41 -1.72 0.98 -6.18
CA ASN A 41 -0.71 0.11 -5.61
C ASN A 41 -0.52 0.34 -4.11
N TYR A 42 -0.67 1.59 -3.65
CA TYR A 42 -0.63 1.90 -2.22
C TYR A 42 -1.82 1.24 -1.51
N GLN A 43 -3.03 1.37 -2.05
CA GLN A 43 -4.21 0.72 -1.49
C GLN A 43 -4.06 -0.81 -1.45
N LYS A 44 -3.53 -1.43 -2.50
CA LYS A 44 -3.20 -2.87 -2.49
C LYS A 44 -2.17 -3.26 -1.43
N THR A 45 -1.23 -2.37 -1.13
CA THR A 45 -0.21 -2.60 -0.11
C THR A 45 -0.84 -2.56 1.29
N VAL A 46 -1.72 -1.59 1.53
CA VAL A 46 -2.49 -1.49 2.78
C VAL A 46 -3.41 -2.69 2.94
N ASP A 47 -4.13 -3.07 1.89
CA ASP A 47 -5.00 -4.25 1.84
C ASP A 47 -4.23 -5.54 2.18
N LEU A 48 -3.06 -5.73 1.57
CA LEU A 48 -2.17 -6.85 1.91
C LEU A 48 -1.79 -6.86 3.40
N ILE A 49 -1.43 -5.70 3.97
CA ILE A 49 -1.06 -5.59 5.39
C ILE A 49 -2.25 -5.95 6.28
N VAL A 50 -3.44 -5.45 5.96
CA VAL A 50 -4.68 -5.73 6.68
C VAL A 50 -5.04 -7.21 6.59
N THR A 51 -5.04 -7.81 5.40
CA THR A 51 -5.29 -9.24 5.23
C THR A 51 -4.23 -10.10 5.94
N SER A 52 -2.96 -9.68 5.97
CA SER A 52 -1.95 -10.37 6.78
C SER A 52 -2.25 -10.29 8.27
N ALA A 53 -2.73 -9.14 8.77
CA ALA A 53 -3.15 -8.97 10.16
C ALA A 53 -4.41 -9.77 10.50
N GLU A 54 -5.39 -9.83 9.60
CA GLU A 54 -6.56 -10.71 9.71
C GLU A 54 -6.13 -12.17 9.89
N ASN A 55 -5.25 -12.66 8.99
CA ASN A 55 -4.76 -14.03 9.07
C ASN A 55 -4.01 -14.29 10.39
N TYR A 56 -3.20 -13.33 10.86
CA TYR A 56 -2.53 -13.44 12.15
C TYR A 56 -3.53 -13.45 13.32
N TYR A 57 -4.55 -12.60 13.29
CA TYR A 57 -5.62 -12.57 14.29
C TYR A 57 -6.39 -13.89 14.39
N HIS A 58 -6.68 -14.51 13.25
CA HIS A 58 -7.46 -15.74 13.24
C HIS A 58 -6.69 -16.95 13.79
N ASN A 59 -5.38 -17.02 13.51
CA ASN A 59 -4.56 -18.20 13.77
C ASN A 59 -3.75 -18.12 15.06
N ASP A 60 -3.19 -16.95 15.37
CA ASP A 60 -2.14 -16.81 16.38
C ASP A 60 -2.55 -15.92 17.56
N ILE A 61 -3.57 -15.07 17.42
CA ILE A 61 -4.03 -14.21 18.52
C ILE A 61 -4.95 -14.96 19.49
N ASP A 62 -4.68 -14.78 20.79
CA ASP A 62 -5.56 -15.21 21.86
C ASP A 62 -6.74 -14.25 22.01
N LYS A 63 -7.84 -14.59 21.34
CA LYS A 63 -9.07 -13.80 21.29
C LYS A 63 -9.75 -13.63 22.65
N THR A 64 -9.40 -14.46 23.65
CA THR A 64 -9.97 -14.35 25.00
C THR A 64 -9.49 -13.12 25.76
N LYS A 65 -8.35 -12.55 25.33
CA LYS A 65 -7.75 -11.37 25.94
C LYS A 65 -8.19 -10.05 25.30
N LEU A 66 -8.98 -10.11 24.23
CA LEU A 66 -9.56 -8.93 23.58
C LEU A 66 -11.01 -8.77 24.07
N LEU A 67 -11.22 -7.78 24.94
CA LEU A 67 -12.54 -7.49 25.49
C LEU A 67 -13.45 -6.86 24.44
N ASP A 68 -14.75 -6.88 24.72
CA ASP A 68 -15.76 -6.28 23.85
C ASP A 68 -15.58 -4.77 23.79
N ASN A 69 -15.67 -4.22 22.57
CA ASN A 69 -15.47 -2.81 22.26
C ASN A 69 -14.06 -2.28 22.61
N GLU A 70 -13.07 -3.18 22.68
CA GLU A 70 -11.66 -2.82 22.82
C GLU A 70 -10.86 -3.01 21.53
N SER A 71 -9.73 -2.31 21.47
CA SER A 71 -8.75 -2.45 20.39
C SER A 71 -7.44 -3.01 20.91
N CYS A 72 -6.80 -3.83 20.09
CA CYS A 72 -5.42 -4.21 20.26
C CYS A 72 -4.60 -3.88 19.01
N TYR A 73 -3.28 -3.87 19.15
CA TYR A 73 -2.38 -3.43 18.09
C TYR A 73 -1.36 -4.51 17.73
N VAL A 74 -1.17 -4.73 16.43
CA VAL A 74 -0.15 -5.63 15.88
C VAL A 74 0.82 -4.84 15.02
N THR A 75 2.12 -4.98 15.24
CA THR A 75 3.12 -4.29 14.42
C THR A 75 3.42 -5.04 13.13
N LEU A 76 3.87 -4.32 12.11
CA LEU A 76 4.39 -4.93 10.88
C LEU A 76 5.56 -5.88 11.19
N LYS A 77 6.38 -5.56 12.20
CA LYS A 77 7.42 -6.46 12.69
C LYS A 77 6.85 -7.82 13.12
N ASP A 78 5.79 -7.84 13.91
CA ASP A 78 5.16 -9.08 14.39
C ASP A 78 4.64 -9.92 13.20
N LEU A 79 3.97 -9.28 12.24
CA LEU A 79 3.48 -9.94 11.03
C LEU A 79 4.61 -10.54 10.17
N THR A 80 5.78 -9.89 10.15
CA THR A 80 6.94 -10.39 9.40
C THR A 80 7.65 -11.55 10.10
N ILE A 81 7.76 -11.50 11.44
CA ILE A 81 8.34 -12.59 12.24
C ILE A 81 7.45 -13.83 12.16
N SER A 82 6.14 -13.64 12.26
CA SER A 82 5.13 -14.69 12.14
C SER A 82 4.89 -15.17 10.70
N LYS A 83 5.63 -14.61 9.72
CA LYS A 83 5.61 -14.99 8.29
C LYS A 83 4.29 -14.76 7.55
N TYR A 84 3.35 -14.02 8.14
CA TYR A 84 2.12 -13.60 7.45
C TYR A 84 2.37 -12.47 6.44
N LEU A 85 3.49 -11.77 6.57
CA LEU A 85 3.84 -10.63 5.75
C LEU A 85 5.31 -10.67 5.35
N LYS A 86 5.61 -10.42 4.06
CA LYS A 86 6.99 -10.45 3.55
C LYS A 86 7.61 -9.05 3.57
N ALA A 87 8.74 -8.90 4.26
CA ALA A 87 9.54 -7.67 4.29
C ALA A 87 10.67 -7.69 3.23
N PRO A 88 11.20 -6.51 2.84
CA PRO A 88 10.70 -5.16 3.17
C PRO A 88 9.46 -4.80 2.35
N ILE A 89 8.60 -3.94 2.92
CA ILE A 89 7.48 -3.33 2.20
C ILE A 89 7.86 -1.91 1.84
N THR A 90 7.63 -1.53 0.59
CA THR A 90 7.93 -0.20 0.06
C THR A 90 6.62 0.52 -0.23
N ASN A 91 6.52 1.78 0.17
CA ASN A 91 5.42 2.64 -0.18
C ASN A 91 5.53 3.05 -1.66
N PRO A 92 4.60 2.64 -2.55
CA PRO A 92 4.69 2.95 -3.97
C PRO A 92 4.46 4.44 -4.31
N LYS A 93 3.99 5.27 -3.36
CA LYS A 93 3.86 6.72 -3.53
C LYS A 93 5.17 7.45 -3.33
N THR A 94 5.86 7.15 -2.23
CA THR A 94 7.09 7.87 -1.82
C THR A 94 8.37 7.10 -2.16
N ASN A 95 8.25 5.80 -2.44
CA ASN A 95 9.34 4.85 -2.63
C ASN A 95 10.17 4.58 -1.37
N ASP A 96 9.70 5.02 -0.20
CA ASP A 96 10.31 4.75 1.08
C ASP A 96 9.92 3.38 1.62
N LYS A 97 10.78 2.79 2.44
CA LYS A 97 10.42 1.58 3.19
C LYS A 97 9.42 1.94 4.29
N LEU A 98 8.37 1.13 4.44
CA LEU A 98 7.47 1.25 5.57
C LEU A 98 8.22 0.91 6.86
N ASP A 99 7.95 1.66 7.92
CA ASP A 99 8.48 1.37 9.24
C ASP A 99 7.87 0.07 9.78
N LEU A 100 8.71 -0.81 10.33
CA LEU A 100 8.24 -2.05 10.95
C LEU A 100 7.53 -1.79 12.29
N MET A 101 7.68 -0.59 12.85
CA MET A 101 6.93 -0.11 14.01
C MET A 101 5.54 0.41 13.66
N THR A 102 5.22 0.58 12.37
CA THR A 102 3.84 0.81 11.95
C THR A 102 2.96 -0.35 12.39
N TYR A 103 1.70 -0.09 12.67
CA TYR A 103 0.79 -1.07 13.25
C TYR A 103 -0.57 -1.12 12.54
N VAL A 104 -1.22 -2.26 12.70
CA VAL A 104 -2.64 -2.46 12.39
C VAL A 104 -3.38 -2.48 13.71
N LYS A 105 -4.38 -1.62 13.83
CA LYS A 105 -5.33 -1.61 14.93
C LYS A 105 -6.43 -2.63 14.62
N ILE A 106 -6.66 -3.55 15.55
CA ILE A 106 -7.71 -4.56 15.48
C ILE A 106 -8.72 -4.22 16.56
N THR A 107 -9.98 -3.97 16.19
CA THR A 107 -11.04 -3.61 17.13
C THR A 107 -12.12 -4.66 17.12
N LYS A 108 -12.51 -5.15 18.29
CA LYS A 108 -13.66 -6.04 18.44
C LYS A 108 -14.86 -5.20 18.84
N ASN A 109 -15.82 -5.01 17.94
CA ASN A 109 -17.06 -4.33 18.27
C ASN A 109 -18.15 -5.36 18.56
N VAL A 110 -18.98 -5.07 19.55
CA VAL A 110 -20.17 -5.85 19.88
C VAL A 110 -21.35 -4.89 19.95
N ASP A 111 -22.36 -5.16 19.11
CA ASP A 111 -23.57 -4.34 19.07
C ASP A 111 -24.60 -4.74 20.15
N GLU A 112 -25.71 -4.02 20.22
CA GLU A 112 -26.78 -4.26 21.19
C GLU A 112 -27.49 -5.62 21.02
N ASN A 113 -27.26 -6.33 19.90
CA ASN A 113 -27.83 -7.65 19.60
C ASN A 113 -26.79 -8.77 19.75
N ASP A 114 -25.68 -8.52 20.46
CA ASP A 114 -24.54 -9.43 20.64
C ASP A 114 -23.85 -9.85 19.32
N VAL A 115 -23.98 -9.05 18.25
CA VAL A 115 -23.28 -9.30 16.99
C VAL A 115 -21.85 -8.78 17.09
N ILE A 116 -20.89 -9.67 16.85
CA ILE A 116 -19.46 -9.35 16.90
C ILE A 116 -18.95 -8.98 15.51
N THR A 117 -18.32 -7.80 15.37
CA THR A 117 -17.57 -7.39 14.18
C THR A 117 -16.10 -7.11 14.54
N ILE A 118 -15.19 -7.47 13.63
CA ILE A 118 -13.76 -7.17 13.80
C ILE A 118 -13.33 -6.19 12.73
N ASP A 119 -12.89 -5.00 13.15
CA ASP A 119 -12.40 -3.96 12.26
C ASP A 119 -10.88 -3.91 12.27
N TYR A 120 -10.31 -3.68 11.09
CA TYR A 120 -8.87 -3.58 10.88
C TYR A 120 -8.53 -2.23 10.26
N GLU A 121 -7.67 -1.47 10.92
CA GLU A 121 -7.26 -0.15 10.47
C GLU A 121 -5.74 -0.05 10.42
N TYR A 122 -5.20 0.25 9.24
CA TYR A 122 -3.78 0.57 9.07
C TYR A 122 -3.52 2.00 9.53
N VAL A 123 -2.67 2.16 10.55
CA VAL A 123 -2.39 3.47 11.16
C VAL A 123 -0.91 3.80 11.00
N ASN A 124 -0.61 4.92 10.35
CA ASN A 124 0.75 5.32 9.98
C ASN A 124 1.39 6.35 10.94
N ASP A 125 0.83 6.55 12.14
CA ASP A 125 1.27 7.61 13.05
C ASP A 125 1.73 7.06 14.41
N ILE A 126 2.92 7.47 14.82
CA ILE A 126 3.72 6.83 15.86
C ILE A 126 3.55 7.60 17.17
N ASN A 127 2.74 7.03 18.05
CA ASN A 127 3.06 6.97 19.47
C ASN A 127 2.47 5.68 20.03
N MET A 128 3.30 4.63 20.11
CA MET A 128 2.91 3.36 20.72
C MET A 128 2.88 3.40 22.25
N GLU A 129 3.19 4.55 22.86
CA GLU A 129 3.13 4.73 24.31
C GLU A 129 1.67 4.60 24.77
N GLY A 130 1.38 3.51 25.49
CA GLY A 130 0.05 3.24 26.05
C GLY A 130 -0.88 2.39 25.17
N LEU A 131 -0.43 1.88 24.02
CA LEU A 131 -1.23 0.99 23.18
C LEU A 131 -1.20 -0.46 23.70
N ASN A 132 -2.37 -1.08 23.84
CA ASN A 132 -2.51 -2.48 24.27
C ASN A 132 -2.16 -3.43 23.11
N LYS A 133 -1.02 -4.14 23.18
CA LYS A 133 -0.62 -5.08 22.12
C LYS A 133 -1.58 -6.27 22.06
N CYS A 134 -1.84 -6.77 20.86
CA CYS A 134 -2.57 -8.04 20.73
C CYS A 134 -1.73 -9.18 21.30
N TYR A 135 -2.34 -10.02 22.12
CA TYR A 135 -1.65 -11.13 22.75
C TYR A 135 -1.63 -12.34 21.80
N SER A 136 -0.42 -12.76 21.42
CA SER A 136 -0.23 -14.05 20.76
C SER A 136 -0.51 -15.20 21.73
N LYS A 137 -1.05 -16.30 21.21
CA LYS A 137 -1.28 -17.56 21.91
C LYS A 137 0.02 -18.28 22.26
#